data_AF-A0A935DJ49-F1
#
_entry.id   AF-A0A935DJ49-F1
#
_cell.length_a   1.000
_cell.length_b   1.000
_cell.length_c   1.000
_cell.angle_alpha   90.00
_cell.angle_beta   90.00
_cell.angle_gamma   90.00
#
_symmetry.space_group_name_H-M   'P 1'
#
loop_
_entity.id
_entity.type
_entity.pdbx_description
1 polymer ?
#
loop_
_entity_poly.entity_id
_entity_poly.type
_entity_poly.pdbx_seq_one_letter_code
_entity_poly.pdbx_strand_id
1 'polypeptide(L)'
;MAIVFWIAIALMSGCGRTALRDATSSEDAGTSNDAAAYADVGLPDDPTDDELLRTSFFHEPLALVGGASTLSDNRALARAIRTDLARRDRYTTDALDEFVRAHPATPWRASLLVNLGILYREIGRYRRALDVWEEAYALTRAAPGADARSLRDRAASELALLNAQLGRKSRLDDLAVALRDRPPLGPAAERYARAQIGRATMEAHPERAFRCGPLAVASVWDALHPREATPAGLRDATSSPQGTSLAQLVALSAAAREPMRAMQRAPGTAWAIPSVVHWRVDHFAALVGVEREASGRRVYVLRDPTFGREMRTTERWLEDEASGYVLVPARTAVPPSWRDVPSAEAETVWGRGETSDTDPDAWSDDDQVGTCGDSRRMARYGLHAHLAALRVEDTPAWLNPSFGPAVDLRIVYNQADWSQPQTPKYTNFGGRWTFNFGSALTGTREMIAYAYNGGGTRRFPRAVTALFSIDARSGDRLEDVPGYPDDQILRHRDGSSDRFRLLEPGFVTRWYLVERRDPQGNAATLSTTPTAV
;
A
#
# COMPACT_ATOMS: atom_id res chain seq x y z
N MET A 1 23.00 45.08 50.23
CA MET A 1 22.89 46.40 49.58
C MET A 1 21.54 46.45 48.88
N ALA A 2 20.60 47.18 49.48
CA ALA A 2 19.34 47.55 48.84
C ALA A 2 19.59 48.68 47.84
N ILE A 3 18.75 48.81 46.81
CA ILE A 3 17.97 50.03 46.51
C ILE A 3 17.04 49.72 45.33
N VAL A 4 15.75 49.88 45.60
CA VAL A 4 14.61 49.99 44.70
C VAL A 4 14.50 51.45 44.26
N PHE A 5 14.14 51.75 43.01
CA PHE A 5 13.42 53.00 42.68
C PHE A 5 12.48 52.85 41.47
N TRP A 6 11.40 53.64 41.54
CA TRP A 6 10.10 53.55 40.88
C TRP A 6 9.95 54.36 39.57
N ILE A 7 9.10 53.83 38.67
CA ILE A 7 7.98 54.42 37.88
C ILE A 7 7.92 55.94 37.63
N ALA A 8 7.67 56.37 36.37
CA ALA A 8 6.46 57.15 35.96
C ALA A 8 6.36 57.50 34.45
N ILE A 9 5.10 57.67 34.06
CA ILE A 9 4.42 57.81 32.76
C ILE A 9 4.41 59.26 32.23
N ALA A 10 4.29 59.44 30.89
CA ALA A 10 3.41 60.40 30.15
C ALA A 10 4.03 60.78 28.77
N LEU A 11 3.36 61.09 27.66
CA LEU A 11 2.00 60.96 27.10
C LEU A 11 2.05 61.50 25.63
N MET A 12 1.14 61.01 24.77
CA MET A 12 0.50 61.69 23.61
C MET A 12 1.27 61.89 22.27
N SER A 13 0.76 61.26 21.19
CA SER A 13 -0.07 61.89 20.14
C SER A 13 0.05 61.19 18.77
N GLY A 14 -1.09 60.96 18.09
CA GLY A 14 -1.13 60.94 16.61
C GLY A 14 -1.88 59.79 15.95
N CYS A 15 -3.17 59.99 15.71
CA CYS A 15 -4.01 59.19 14.81
C CYS A 15 -3.47 59.16 13.37
N GLY A 16 -3.61 58.00 12.72
CA GLY A 16 -3.48 57.86 11.26
C GLY A 16 -4.08 56.54 10.77
N ARG A 17 -5.42 56.52 10.60
CA ARG A 17 -6.10 55.46 9.84
C ARG A 17 -5.60 55.48 8.40
N THR A 18 -5.13 54.35 7.88
CA THR A 18 -5.06 54.12 6.43
C THR A 18 -5.70 52.78 6.10
N ALA A 19 -6.56 52.84 5.09
CA ALA A 19 -7.57 51.87 4.75
C ALA A 19 -6.99 50.59 4.15
N LEU A 20 -7.65 49.47 4.47
CA LEU A 20 -7.73 48.30 3.61
C LEU A 20 -8.06 48.77 2.19
N ARG A 21 -7.18 48.47 1.23
CA ARG A 21 -7.50 48.52 -0.19
C ARG A 21 -7.74 47.09 -0.66
N ASP A 22 -9.00 46.85 -1.01
CA ASP A 22 -9.45 45.76 -1.86
C ASP A 22 -8.53 45.63 -3.07
N ALA A 23 -7.93 44.45 -3.21
CA ALA A 23 -7.47 43.97 -4.51
C ALA A 23 -8.67 43.29 -5.15
N THR A 24 -9.28 44.03 -6.06
CA THR A 24 -10.41 43.67 -6.88
C THR A 24 -10.19 42.35 -7.61
N SER A 25 -11.22 41.51 -7.52
CA SER A 25 -11.53 40.44 -8.45
C SER A 25 -11.36 40.87 -9.91
N SER A 26 -10.70 40.02 -10.70
CA SER A 26 -11.10 39.81 -12.08
C SER A 26 -11.45 38.33 -12.20
N GLU A 27 -12.74 38.07 -11.95
CA GLU A 27 -13.43 36.90 -12.47
C GLU A 27 -13.47 37.05 -13.99
N ASP A 28 -12.74 36.20 -14.70
CA ASP A 28 -13.27 35.66 -15.95
C ASP A 28 -13.63 34.22 -15.65
N ALA A 29 -14.83 34.08 -15.06
CA ALA A 29 -15.53 32.82 -14.89
C ALA A 29 -15.99 32.34 -16.27
N GLY A 30 -15.05 31.78 -17.04
CA GLY A 30 -15.38 30.82 -18.07
C GLY A 30 -15.96 29.58 -17.38
N THR A 31 -17.25 29.38 -17.53
CA THR A 31 -17.96 28.16 -17.10
C THR A 31 -17.47 26.97 -17.94
N SER A 32 -16.25 26.50 -17.68
CA SER A 32 -15.81 25.19 -18.16
C SER A 32 -16.42 24.15 -17.23
N ASN A 33 -17.53 23.58 -17.68
CA ASN A 33 -18.12 22.32 -17.24
C ASN A 33 -17.16 21.46 -16.37
N ASP A 34 -17.23 21.57 -15.04
CA ASP A 34 -16.32 20.89 -14.09
C ASP A 34 -16.42 19.35 -14.13
N ALA A 35 -17.40 18.81 -14.88
CA ALA A 35 -17.49 17.39 -15.19
C ALA A 35 -16.55 16.96 -16.34
N ALA A 36 -16.05 17.88 -17.16
CA ALA A 36 -15.22 17.59 -18.33
C ALA A 36 -13.70 17.67 -18.05
N ALA A 37 -13.28 18.42 -17.03
CA ALA A 37 -11.85 18.63 -16.73
C ALA A 37 -11.11 17.38 -16.24
N TYR A 38 -11.84 16.32 -15.88
CA TYR A 38 -11.29 15.08 -15.34
C TYR A 38 -11.61 13.83 -16.18
N ALA A 39 -12.00 14.02 -17.45
CA ALA A 39 -12.28 12.93 -18.38
C ALA A 39 -11.09 12.57 -19.29
N ASP A 40 -10.06 13.42 -19.34
CA ASP A 40 -8.87 13.15 -20.13
C ASP A 40 -7.74 12.64 -19.24
N VAL A 41 -7.42 11.35 -19.38
CA VAL A 41 -6.27 10.69 -18.78
C VAL A 41 -4.94 11.25 -19.36
N GLY A 42 -5.01 12.24 -20.24
CA GLY A 42 -3.86 12.90 -20.87
C GLY A 42 -3.21 12.01 -21.94
N LEU A 43 -3.89 10.92 -22.33
CA LEU A 43 -3.40 9.96 -23.31
C LEU A 43 -3.96 10.31 -24.70
N PRO A 44 -3.10 10.55 -25.70
CA PRO A 44 -3.53 10.70 -27.09
C PRO A 44 -4.33 9.49 -27.59
N ASP A 45 -5.19 9.71 -28.58
CA ASP A 45 -5.90 8.60 -29.23
C ASP A 45 -4.95 7.66 -29.99
N ASP A 46 -3.84 8.21 -30.49
CA ASP A 46 -2.82 7.54 -31.31
C ASP A 46 -1.43 7.61 -30.67
N PRO A 47 -1.23 7.04 -29.47
CA PRO A 47 0.00 7.30 -28.73
C PRO A 47 1.19 6.50 -29.29
N THR A 48 2.33 7.14 -29.27
CA THR A 48 3.65 6.56 -29.50
C THR A 48 4.11 5.72 -28.31
N ASP A 49 5.16 4.92 -28.52
CA ASP A 49 5.81 4.19 -27.42
C ASP A 49 6.28 5.15 -26.33
N ASP A 50 6.93 6.25 -26.72
CA ASP A 50 7.47 7.25 -25.79
C ASP A 50 6.38 7.93 -24.96
N GLU A 51 5.22 8.23 -25.55
CA GLU A 51 4.08 8.80 -24.80
C GLU A 51 3.57 7.82 -23.74
N LEU A 52 3.44 6.53 -24.07
CA LEU A 52 3.04 5.51 -23.08
C LEU A 52 4.12 5.26 -22.01
N LEU A 53 5.40 5.25 -22.39
CA LEU A 53 6.54 5.07 -21.48
C LEU A 53 6.69 6.19 -20.45
N ARG A 54 6.19 7.40 -20.76
CA ARG A 54 6.24 8.57 -19.87
C ARG A 54 5.11 8.61 -18.85
N THR A 55 4.08 7.79 -19.02
CA THR A 55 2.92 7.79 -18.12
C THR A 55 3.23 7.22 -16.74
N SER A 56 2.51 7.69 -15.72
CA SER A 56 2.70 7.27 -14.32
C SER A 56 1.44 6.63 -13.70
N PHE A 57 0.64 5.91 -14.50
CA PHE A 57 -0.63 5.33 -14.02
C PHE A 57 -0.47 4.15 -13.07
N PHE A 58 0.67 3.47 -13.12
CA PHE A 58 0.90 2.19 -12.45
C PHE A 58 1.97 2.29 -11.36
N HIS A 59 2.06 1.25 -10.54
CA HIS A 59 3.10 1.14 -9.52
C HIS A 59 4.49 1.09 -10.17
N GLU A 60 4.71 0.15 -11.09
CA GLU A 60 5.88 0.13 -11.95
C GLU A 60 5.57 0.84 -13.27
N PRO A 61 6.52 1.58 -13.87
CA PRO A 61 6.33 2.14 -15.20
C PRO A 61 6.04 1.07 -16.24
N LEU A 62 5.35 1.47 -17.31
CA LEU A 62 5.28 0.65 -18.51
C LEU A 62 6.69 0.50 -19.11
N ALA A 63 6.95 -0.67 -19.68
CA ALA A 63 8.18 -0.94 -20.40
C ALA A 63 7.95 -1.96 -21.50
N LEU A 64 8.75 -1.84 -22.57
CA LEU A 64 8.74 -2.72 -23.72
C LEU A 64 9.71 -3.88 -23.51
N VAL A 65 9.21 -5.10 -23.67
CA VAL A 65 10.05 -6.32 -23.65
C VAL A 65 9.89 -7.03 -24.99
N GLY A 66 11.01 -7.25 -25.69
CA GLY A 66 11.01 -7.97 -26.97
C GLY A 66 10.92 -7.10 -28.22
N GLY A 67 10.98 -5.78 -28.11
CA GLY A 67 11.06 -4.85 -29.26
C GLY A 67 10.10 -3.66 -29.15
N ALA A 68 10.05 -2.84 -30.21
CA ALA A 68 9.09 -1.75 -30.35
C ALA A 68 7.67 -2.29 -30.52
N SER A 69 6.68 -1.52 -30.08
CA SER A 69 5.27 -1.91 -30.23
C SER A 69 4.74 -1.55 -31.63
N THR A 70 3.45 -1.83 -31.85
CA THR A 70 2.71 -1.32 -33.01
C THR A 70 1.74 -0.23 -32.59
N LEU A 71 1.46 0.73 -33.49
CA LEU A 71 0.43 1.75 -33.24
C LEU A 71 -0.94 1.13 -32.90
N SER A 72 -1.26 -0.03 -33.48
CA SER A 72 -2.49 -0.76 -33.16
C SER A 72 -2.51 -1.25 -31.71
N ASP A 73 -1.39 -1.80 -31.22
CA ASP A 73 -1.26 -2.20 -29.81
C ASP A 73 -1.34 -1.00 -28.89
N ASN A 74 -0.67 0.11 -29.22
CA ASN A 74 -0.70 1.33 -28.41
C ASN A 74 -2.10 1.93 -28.31
N ARG A 75 -2.82 2.03 -29.43
CA ARG A 75 -4.23 2.46 -29.46
C ARG A 75 -5.11 1.55 -28.60
N ALA A 76 -4.90 0.24 -28.67
CA ALA A 76 -5.67 -0.71 -27.87
C ALA A 76 -5.36 -0.60 -26.37
N LEU A 77 -4.08 -0.47 -25.99
CA LEU A 77 -3.66 -0.28 -24.61
C LEU A 77 -4.18 1.04 -24.04
N ALA A 78 -4.02 2.15 -24.76
CA ALA A 78 -4.49 3.46 -24.33
C ALA A 78 -6.01 3.50 -24.15
N ARG A 79 -6.77 2.81 -25.01
CA ARG A 79 -8.23 2.64 -24.80
C ARG A 79 -8.54 1.82 -23.56
N ALA A 80 -7.81 0.74 -23.30
CA ALA A 80 -8.00 -0.08 -22.11
C ALA A 80 -7.73 0.73 -20.83
N ILE A 81 -6.61 1.45 -20.77
CA ILE A 81 -6.25 2.35 -19.66
C ILE A 81 -7.34 3.40 -19.45
N ARG A 82 -7.73 4.13 -20.50
CA ARG A 82 -8.81 5.13 -20.41
C ARG A 82 -10.11 4.54 -19.90
N THR A 83 -10.49 3.36 -20.40
CA THR A 83 -11.74 2.70 -20.02
C THR A 83 -11.76 2.33 -18.55
N ASP A 84 -10.69 1.72 -18.03
CA ASP A 84 -10.65 1.31 -16.63
C ASP A 84 -10.48 2.53 -15.69
N LEU A 85 -9.63 3.51 -16.03
CA LEU A 85 -9.47 4.72 -15.22
C LEU A 85 -10.71 5.61 -15.19
N ALA A 86 -11.47 5.69 -16.29
CA ALA A 86 -12.73 6.45 -16.33
C ALA A 86 -13.78 5.93 -15.34
N ARG A 87 -13.71 4.65 -14.95
CA ARG A 87 -14.60 4.08 -13.92
C ARG A 87 -14.29 4.58 -12.51
N ARG A 88 -13.07 5.11 -12.29
CA ARG A 88 -12.58 5.58 -10.98
C ARG A 88 -12.75 4.55 -9.88
N ASP A 89 -12.46 3.32 -10.24
CA ASP A 89 -12.78 2.14 -9.47
C ASP A 89 -11.58 1.20 -9.47
N ARG A 90 -10.90 1.13 -8.33
CA ARG A 90 -9.71 0.29 -8.17
C ARG A 90 -9.96 -1.21 -8.34
N TYR A 91 -11.23 -1.65 -8.30
CA TYR A 91 -11.59 -3.06 -8.46
C TYR A 91 -11.87 -3.45 -9.91
N THR A 92 -11.87 -2.49 -10.84
CA THR A 92 -12.10 -2.73 -12.26
C THR A 92 -10.79 -2.69 -13.03
N THR A 93 -10.44 -3.85 -13.59
CA THR A 93 -9.32 -4.07 -14.50
C THR A 93 -9.80 -4.78 -15.76
N ASP A 94 -11.11 -4.83 -16.01
CA ASP A 94 -11.71 -5.67 -17.04
C ASP A 94 -11.20 -5.32 -18.46
N ALA A 95 -10.95 -4.04 -18.76
CA ALA A 95 -10.44 -3.66 -20.08
C ALA A 95 -8.95 -4.00 -20.25
N LEU A 96 -8.14 -3.84 -19.20
CA LEU A 96 -6.75 -4.29 -19.19
C LEU A 96 -6.63 -5.82 -19.25
N ASP A 97 -7.47 -6.54 -18.49
CA ASP A 97 -7.55 -8.01 -18.51
C ASP A 97 -7.85 -8.50 -19.94
N GLU A 98 -8.81 -7.85 -20.60
CA GLU A 98 -9.16 -8.14 -21.99
C GLU A 98 -8.02 -7.81 -22.97
N PHE A 99 -7.36 -6.66 -22.82
CA PHE A 99 -6.22 -6.29 -23.65
C PHE A 99 -5.10 -7.33 -23.56
N VAL A 100 -4.70 -7.71 -22.35
CA VAL A 100 -3.66 -8.72 -22.12
C VAL A 100 -4.08 -10.06 -22.73
N ARG A 101 -5.35 -10.43 -22.68
CA ARG A 101 -5.85 -11.66 -23.30
C ARG A 101 -5.84 -11.60 -24.84
N ALA A 102 -6.24 -10.47 -25.42
CA ALA A 102 -6.37 -10.30 -26.87
C ALA A 102 -5.03 -10.01 -27.58
N HIS A 103 -4.04 -9.49 -26.86
CA HIS A 103 -2.73 -9.11 -27.41
C HIS A 103 -1.58 -9.91 -26.74
N PRO A 104 -1.52 -11.25 -26.87
CA PRO A 104 -0.55 -12.07 -26.15
C PRO A 104 0.91 -11.83 -26.58
N ALA A 105 1.15 -11.28 -27.77
CA ALA A 105 2.48 -11.00 -28.30
C ALA A 105 2.92 -9.54 -28.11
N THR A 106 2.11 -8.68 -27.47
CA THR A 106 2.46 -7.27 -27.32
C THR A 106 3.71 -7.09 -26.45
N PRO A 107 4.66 -6.21 -26.84
CA PRO A 107 5.85 -5.95 -26.02
C PRO A 107 5.53 -5.35 -24.64
N TRP A 108 4.34 -4.76 -24.45
CA TRP A 108 3.88 -4.24 -23.16
C TRP A 108 3.56 -5.33 -22.12
N ARG A 109 3.35 -6.57 -22.57
CA ARG A 109 2.76 -7.66 -21.78
C ARG A 109 3.45 -7.85 -20.43
N ALA A 110 4.77 -7.92 -20.41
CA ALA A 110 5.52 -8.19 -19.18
C ALA A 110 5.26 -7.11 -18.11
N SER A 111 5.36 -5.82 -18.49
CA SER A 111 5.10 -4.70 -17.57
C SER A 111 3.64 -4.64 -17.09
N LEU A 112 2.68 -4.99 -17.96
CA LEU A 112 1.26 -5.02 -17.61
C LEU A 112 0.94 -6.17 -16.65
N LEU A 113 1.47 -7.36 -16.88
CA LEU A 113 1.30 -8.51 -16.00
C LEU A 113 1.89 -8.24 -14.61
N VAL A 114 3.07 -7.60 -14.53
CA VAL A 114 3.65 -7.16 -13.25
C VAL A 114 2.70 -6.24 -12.49
N ASN A 115 2.19 -5.21 -13.15
CA ASN A 115 1.32 -4.22 -12.53
C ASN A 115 -0.06 -4.76 -12.18
N LEU A 116 -0.66 -5.57 -13.06
CA LEU A 116 -1.92 -6.26 -12.77
C LEU A 116 -1.80 -7.17 -11.56
N GLY A 117 -0.68 -7.90 -11.41
CA GLY A 117 -0.47 -8.73 -10.23
C GLY A 117 -0.39 -7.92 -8.92
N ILE A 118 0.21 -6.72 -8.97
CA ILE A 118 0.23 -5.79 -7.80
C ILE A 118 -1.19 -5.37 -7.44
N LEU A 119 -1.98 -4.92 -8.43
CA LEU A 119 -3.38 -4.52 -8.23
C LEU A 119 -4.24 -5.69 -7.73
N TYR A 120 -4.07 -6.87 -8.31
CA TYR A 120 -4.78 -8.09 -7.92
C TYR A 120 -4.51 -8.46 -6.47
N ARG A 121 -3.24 -8.41 -6.02
CA ARG A 121 -2.92 -8.65 -4.62
C ARG A 121 -3.64 -7.68 -3.69
N GLU A 122 -3.65 -6.39 -4.02
CA GLU A 122 -4.28 -5.34 -3.19
C GLU A 122 -5.78 -5.53 -3.00
N ILE A 123 -6.46 -6.16 -3.96
CA ILE A 123 -7.90 -6.44 -3.92
C ILE A 123 -8.26 -7.89 -3.58
N GLY A 124 -7.27 -8.70 -3.18
CA GLY A 124 -7.48 -10.09 -2.72
C GLY A 124 -7.57 -11.14 -3.82
N ARG A 125 -7.22 -10.81 -5.08
CA ARG A 125 -7.13 -11.74 -6.22
C ARG A 125 -5.79 -12.52 -6.21
N TYR A 126 -5.50 -13.20 -5.10
CA TYR A 126 -4.18 -13.80 -4.85
C TYR A 126 -3.78 -14.85 -5.88
N ARG A 127 -4.70 -15.74 -6.29
CA ARG A 127 -4.39 -16.75 -7.30
C ARG A 127 -4.03 -16.10 -8.63
N ARG A 128 -4.84 -15.12 -9.06
CA ARG A 128 -4.58 -14.38 -10.30
C ARG A 128 -3.26 -13.60 -10.23
N ALA A 129 -2.93 -13.01 -9.08
CA ALA A 129 -1.67 -12.31 -8.88
C ALA A 129 -0.46 -13.24 -9.09
N LEU A 130 -0.51 -14.44 -8.50
CA LEU A 130 0.52 -15.48 -8.72
C LEU A 130 0.62 -15.87 -10.20
N ASP A 131 -0.52 -16.12 -10.86
CA ASP A 131 -0.54 -16.55 -12.27
C ASP A 131 0.14 -15.52 -13.20
N VAL A 132 -0.22 -14.23 -13.07
CA VAL A 132 0.34 -13.18 -13.93
C VAL A 132 1.80 -12.87 -13.60
N TRP A 133 2.23 -12.98 -12.34
CA TRP A 133 3.63 -12.79 -11.99
C TRP A 133 4.52 -13.95 -12.43
N GLU A 134 4.04 -15.21 -12.38
CA GLU A 134 4.75 -16.37 -12.97
C GLU A 134 4.97 -16.15 -14.46
N GLU A 135 3.94 -15.70 -15.18
CA GLU A 135 4.06 -15.40 -16.60
C GLU A 135 5.02 -14.24 -16.87
N ALA A 136 4.90 -13.13 -16.13
CA ALA A 136 5.81 -11.99 -16.26
C ALA A 136 7.27 -12.38 -16.00
N TYR A 137 7.51 -13.20 -14.97
CA TYR A 137 8.83 -13.73 -14.66
C TYR A 137 9.36 -14.61 -15.81
N ALA A 138 8.53 -15.49 -16.36
CA ALA A 138 8.91 -16.35 -17.49
C ALA A 138 9.30 -15.53 -18.73
N LEU A 139 8.51 -14.51 -19.08
CA LEU A 139 8.76 -13.61 -20.23
C LEU A 139 10.06 -12.82 -20.09
N THR A 140 10.41 -12.42 -18.87
CA THR A 140 11.55 -11.53 -18.61
C THR A 140 12.84 -12.26 -18.22
N ARG A 141 12.76 -13.54 -17.86
CA ARG A 141 13.90 -14.34 -17.33
C ARG A 141 15.13 -14.32 -18.24
N ALA A 142 14.93 -14.48 -19.55
CA ALA A 142 16.02 -14.52 -20.55
C ALA A 142 16.06 -13.26 -21.43
N ALA A 143 15.13 -12.33 -21.23
CA ALA A 143 15.07 -11.12 -22.05
C ALA A 143 16.25 -10.18 -21.69
N PRO A 144 16.92 -9.59 -22.70
CA PRO A 144 18.01 -8.65 -22.48
C PRO A 144 17.48 -7.27 -22.08
N GLY A 145 18.38 -6.41 -21.59
CA GLY A 145 18.06 -5.02 -21.27
C GLY A 145 17.79 -4.76 -19.78
N ALA A 146 17.87 -3.48 -19.41
CA ALA A 146 17.66 -3.03 -18.04
C ALA A 146 16.19 -3.18 -17.62
N ASP A 147 15.25 -2.82 -18.48
CA ASP A 147 13.81 -2.89 -18.18
C ASP A 147 13.34 -4.33 -17.94
N ALA A 148 13.74 -5.27 -18.82
CA ALA A 148 13.46 -6.68 -18.63
C ALA A 148 14.04 -7.21 -17.30
N ARG A 149 15.27 -6.79 -16.94
CA ARG A 149 15.87 -7.15 -15.65
C ARG A 149 15.06 -6.59 -14.48
N SER A 150 14.66 -5.33 -14.52
CA SER A 150 13.88 -4.68 -13.46
C SER A 150 12.52 -5.35 -13.28
N LEU A 151 11.81 -5.63 -14.37
CA LEU A 151 10.52 -6.33 -14.34
C LEU A 151 10.65 -7.77 -13.81
N ARG A 152 11.70 -8.48 -14.22
CA ARG A 152 12.04 -9.81 -13.70
C ARG A 152 12.25 -9.78 -12.20
N ASP A 153 13.05 -8.85 -11.71
CA ASP A 153 13.39 -8.71 -10.29
C ASP A 153 12.13 -8.39 -9.48
N ARG A 154 11.30 -7.47 -9.99
CA ARG A 154 9.99 -7.16 -9.42
C ARG A 154 9.10 -8.40 -9.32
N ALA A 155 8.82 -9.05 -10.45
CA ALA A 155 7.95 -10.22 -10.53
C ALA A 155 8.43 -11.35 -9.61
N ALA A 156 9.73 -11.67 -9.64
CA ALA A 156 10.32 -12.71 -8.81
C ALA A 156 10.21 -12.39 -7.31
N SER A 157 10.44 -11.14 -6.93
CA SER A 157 10.34 -10.71 -5.53
C SER A 157 8.90 -10.69 -5.03
N GLU A 158 7.93 -10.35 -5.88
CA GLU A 158 6.50 -10.41 -5.55
C GLU A 158 5.99 -11.84 -5.43
N LEU A 159 6.42 -12.74 -6.34
CA LEU A 159 6.17 -14.18 -6.20
C LEU A 159 6.74 -14.72 -4.90
N ALA A 160 8.00 -14.39 -4.58
CA ALA A 160 8.63 -14.85 -3.35
C ALA A 160 7.85 -14.34 -2.13
N LEU A 161 7.52 -13.05 -2.07
CA LEU A 161 6.81 -12.48 -0.94
C LEU A 161 5.41 -13.08 -0.76
N LEU A 162 4.62 -13.20 -1.83
CA LEU A 162 3.28 -13.77 -1.72
C LEU A 162 3.31 -15.27 -1.40
N ASN A 163 4.27 -16.03 -1.94
CA ASN A 163 4.43 -17.45 -1.56
C ASN A 163 4.88 -17.60 -0.10
N ALA A 164 5.68 -16.68 0.44
CA ALA A 164 6.03 -16.66 1.86
C ALA A 164 4.79 -16.39 2.71
N GLN A 165 4.03 -15.35 2.39
CA GLN A 165 2.78 -15.03 3.06
C GLN A 165 1.78 -16.20 3.02
N LEU A 166 1.68 -16.94 1.92
CA LEU A 166 0.80 -18.10 1.78
C LEU A 166 1.38 -19.41 2.34
N GLY A 167 2.57 -19.39 2.95
CA GLY A 167 3.19 -20.59 3.52
C GLY A 167 3.64 -21.63 2.48
N ARG A 168 3.85 -21.23 1.22
CA ARG A 168 4.18 -22.12 0.09
C ARG A 168 5.69 -22.36 -0.01
N LYS A 169 6.26 -22.98 1.03
CA LYS A 169 7.71 -23.19 1.18
C LYS A 169 8.37 -23.83 -0.06
N SER A 170 7.76 -24.83 -0.68
CA SER A 170 8.32 -25.48 -1.87
C SER A 170 8.52 -24.52 -3.04
N ARG A 171 7.59 -23.59 -3.26
CA ARG A 171 7.74 -22.55 -4.30
C ARG A 171 8.86 -21.58 -3.97
N LEU A 172 9.09 -21.29 -2.69
CA LEU A 172 10.22 -20.47 -2.26
C LEU A 172 11.55 -21.19 -2.48
N ASP A 173 11.59 -22.51 -2.26
CA ASP A 173 12.79 -23.33 -2.53
C ASP A 173 13.13 -23.32 -4.03
N ASP A 174 12.12 -23.47 -4.90
CA ASP A 174 12.27 -23.38 -6.36
C ASP A 174 12.80 -22.00 -6.79
N LEU A 175 12.21 -20.93 -6.26
CA LEU A 175 12.65 -19.55 -6.53
C LEU A 175 14.08 -19.30 -6.04
N ALA A 176 14.45 -19.83 -4.86
CA ALA A 176 15.79 -19.68 -4.31
C ALA A 176 16.86 -20.37 -5.17
N VAL A 177 16.52 -21.51 -5.77
CA VAL A 177 17.39 -22.15 -6.78
C VAL A 177 17.47 -21.28 -8.04
N ALA A 178 16.34 -20.84 -8.57
CA ALA A 178 16.26 -20.07 -9.81
C ALA A 178 16.98 -18.71 -9.75
N LEU A 179 17.03 -18.09 -8.57
CA LEU A 179 17.60 -16.75 -8.36
C LEU A 179 19.04 -16.77 -7.83
N ARG A 180 19.62 -17.95 -7.55
CA ARG A 180 20.92 -18.10 -6.91
C ARG A 180 22.03 -17.28 -7.56
N ASP A 181 22.17 -17.41 -8.88
CA ASP A 181 23.29 -16.81 -9.63
C ASP A 181 23.00 -15.36 -10.04
N ARG A 182 21.74 -14.93 -9.93
CA ARG A 182 21.32 -13.59 -10.33
C ARG A 182 20.19 -13.08 -9.43
N PRO A 183 20.49 -12.82 -8.15
CA PRO A 183 19.49 -12.38 -7.18
C PRO A 183 18.88 -11.03 -7.62
N PRO A 184 17.66 -10.71 -7.15
CA PRO A 184 17.05 -9.41 -7.39
C PRO A 184 17.93 -8.28 -6.83
N LEU A 185 17.79 -7.08 -7.38
CA LEU A 185 18.46 -5.88 -6.88
C LEU A 185 17.48 -4.84 -6.32
N GLY A 186 18.01 -3.78 -5.71
CA GLY A 186 17.21 -2.64 -5.25
C GLY A 186 16.05 -3.02 -4.33
N PRO A 187 14.88 -2.37 -4.44
CA PRO A 187 13.71 -2.70 -3.61
C PRO A 187 13.23 -4.16 -3.76
N ALA A 188 13.54 -4.85 -4.87
CA ALA A 188 13.15 -6.25 -5.07
C ALA A 188 14.02 -7.19 -4.23
N ALA A 189 15.30 -6.87 -4.06
CA ALA A 189 16.18 -7.61 -3.16
C ALA A 189 15.63 -7.63 -1.72
N GLU A 190 14.98 -6.56 -1.27
CA GLU A 190 14.47 -6.48 0.10
C GLU A 190 13.21 -7.32 0.26
N ARG A 191 12.27 -7.21 -0.69
CA ARG A 191 11.09 -8.09 -0.74
C ARG A 191 11.49 -9.56 -0.77
N TYR A 192 12.50 -9.90 -1.57
CA TYR A 192 13.04 -11.25 -1.64
C TYR A 192 13.72 -11.66 -0.34
N ALA A 193 14.55 -10.82 0.27
CA ALA A 193 15.19 -11.12 1.56
C ALA A 193 14.16 -11.42 2.65
N ARG A 194 13.06 -10.65 2.70
CA ARG A 194 11.93 -10.90 3.61
C ARG A 194 11.26 -12.24 3.36
N ALA A 195 11.00 -12.58 2.10
CA ALA A 195 10.47 -13.90 1.75
C ALA A 195 11.39 -15.03 2.22
N GLN A 196 12.72 -14.83 2.17
CA GLN A 196 13.69 -15.81 2.65
C GLN A 196 13.73 -15.91 4.19
N ILE A 197 13.53 -14.79 4.90
CA ILE A 197 13.34 -14.81 6.37
C ILE A 197 12.08 -15.59 6.73
N GLY A 198 10.98 -15.36 6.01
CA GLY A 198 9.75 -16.12 6.19
C GLY A 198 9.93 -17.61 5.92
N ARG A 199 10.61 -17.96 4.82
CA ARG A 199 10.99 -19.34 4.50
C ARG A 199 11.82 -19.99 5.61
N ALA A 200 12.82 -19.28 6.14
CA ALA A 200 13.65 -19.77 7.24
C ALA A 200 12.84 -19.96 8.53
N THR A 201 11.89 -19.06 8.80
CA THR A 201 10.99 -19.12 9.95
C THR A 201 10.03 -20.31 9.85
N MET A 202 9.49 -20.60 8.66
CA MET A 202 8.69 -21.80 8.41
C MET A 202 9.46 -23.10 8.68
N GLU A 203 10.77 -23.10 8.42
CA GLU A 203 11.60 -24.27 8.66
C GLU A 203 11.98 -24.43 10.14
N ALA A 204 12.41 -23.34 10.77
CA ALA A 204 12.90 -23.37 12.14
C ALA A 204 11.76 -23.41 13.18
N HIS A 205 10.64 -22.76 12.88
CA HIS A 205 9.53 -22.50 13.80
C HIS A 205 8.15 -22.67 13.14
N PRO A 206 7.83 -23.84 12.55
CA PRO A 206 6.55 -24.08 11.88
C PRO A 206 5.34 -23.84 12.80
N GLU A 207 5.50 -24.07 14.11
CA GLU A 207 4.47 -23.85 15.13
C GLU A 207 4.10 -22.38 15.30
N ARG A 208 4.97 -21.45 14.89
CA ARG A 208 4.76 -20.00 14.92
C ARG A 208 4.57 -19.39 13.54
N ALA A 209 5.01 -20.06 12.48
CA ALA A 209 4.93 -19.53 11.13
C ALA A 209 3.51 -19.57 10.56
N PHE A 210 2.80 -20.70 10.68
CA PHE A 210 1.56 -20.95 9.91
C PHE A 210 0.26 -20.63 10.66
N ARG A 211 0.03 -19.38 11.07
CA ARG A 211 -1.04 -19.02 12.04
C ARG A 211 -2.24 -18.26 11.45
N CYS A 212 -2.39 -18.22 10.13
CA CYS A 212 -3.51 -17.54 9.47
C CYS A 212 -4.89 -17.96 10.03
N GLY A 213 -5.10 -19.26 10.28
CA GLY A 213 -6.36 -19.79 10.82
C GLY A 213 -6.67 -19.29 12.23
N PRO A 214 -5.82 -19.55 13.24
CA PRO A 214 -6.04 -19.06 14.60
C PRO A 214 -6.19 -17.53 14.69
N LEU A 215 -5.39 -16.78 13.93
CA LEU A 215 -5.51 -15.32 13.92
C LEU A 215 -6.76 -14.80 13.19
N ALA A 216 -7.29 -15.55 12.22
CA ALA A 216 -8.60 -15.25 11.65
C ALA A 216 -9.72 -15.48 12.67
N VAL A 217 -9.66 -16.55 13.47
CA VAL A 217 -10.61 -16.76 14.58
C VAL A 217 -10.49 -15.64 15.62
N ALA A 218 -9.26 -15.24 15.97
CA ALA A 218 -9.01 -14.09 16.84
C ALA A 218 -9.64 -12.79 16.30
N SER A 219 -9.49 -12.53 14.99
CA SER A 219 -10.05 -11.34 14.35
C SER A 219 -11.60 -11.36 14.32
N VAL A 220 -12.21 -12.53 14.15
CA VAL A 220 -13.67 -12.69 14.30
C VAL A 220 -14.09 -12.46 15.75
N TRP A 221 -13.33 -12.99 16.71
CA TRP A 221 -13.60 -12.78 18.13
C TRP A 221 -13.55 -11.29 18.49
N ASP A 222 -12.55 -10.55 18.01
CA ASP A 222 -12.41 -9.10 18.24
C ASP A 222 -13.59 -8.32 17.64
N ALA A 223 -14.08 -8.74 16.47
CA ALA A 223 -15.25 -8.14 15.85
C ALA A 223 -16.54 -8.38 16.65
N LEU A 224 -16.65 -9.52 17.34
CA LEU A 224 -17.78 -9.87 18.19
C LEU A 224 -17.70 -9.24 19.59
N HIS A 225 -16.48 -8.99 20.11
CA HIS A 225 -16.23 -8.51 21.47
C HIS A 225 -15.32 -7.27 21.49
N PRO A 226 -15.73 -6.13 20.88
CA PRO A 226 -14.86 -4.98 20.66
C PRO A 226 -14.37 -4.26 21.94
N ARG A 227 -14.87 -4.66 23.12
CA ARG A 227 -14.52 -4.06 24.42
C ARG A 227 -13.73 -5.03 25.32
N GLU A 228 -13.45 -6.23 24.84
CA GLU A 228 -12.77 -7.25 25.59
C GLU A 228 -11.42 -7.56 24.94
N ALA A 229 -10.45 -8.00 25.74
CA ALA A 229 -9.15 -8.39 25.22
C ALA A 229 -9.24 -9.80 24.63
N THR A 230 -8.68 -9.99 23.42
CA THR A 230 -8.66 -11.29 22.76
C THR A 230 -8.04 -12.37 23.66
N PRO A 231 -8.70 -13.53 23.83
CA PRO A 231 -8.20 -14.61 24.66
C PRO A 231 -6.77 -15.00 24.26
N ALA A 232 -5.89 -15.14 25.25
CA ALA A 232 -4.50 -15.56 25.02
C ALA A 232 -4.43 -16.89 24.26
N GLY A 233 -5.35 -17.83 24.53
CA GLY A 233 -5.44 -19.10 23.79
C GLY A 233 -5.68 -18.95 22.29
N LEU A 234 -6.31 -17.86 21.82
CA LEU A 234 -6.41 -17.52 20.39
C LEU A 234 -5.16 -16.79 19.89
N ARG A 235 -4.72 -15.77 20.63
CA ARG A 235 -3.57 -14.92 20.25
C ARG A 235 -2.25 -15.66 20.22
N ASP A 236 -2.08 -16.69 21.03
CA ASP A 236 -0.85 -17.45 21.24
C ASP A 236 -0.96 -18.88 20.68
N ALA A 237 -2.08 -19.21 20.03
CA ALA A 237 -2.31 -20.50 19.39
C ALA A 237 -1.17 -20.85 18.44
N THR A 238 -0.62 -22.06 18.60
CA THR A 238 0.40 -22.62 17.73
C THR A 238 -0.21 -23.41 16.59
N SER A 239 0.60 -23.67 15.56
CA SER A 239 0.21 -24.41 14.37
C SER A 239 1.13 -25.62 14.14
N SER A 240 1.03 -26.23 12.96
CA SER A 240 1.88 -27.34 12.52
C SER A 240 2.58 -26.99 11.20
N PRO A 241 3.55 -27.79 10.72
CA PRO A 241 4.11 -27.64 9.38
C PRO A 241 3.06 -27.69 8.25
N GLN A 242 1.93 -28.36 8.48
CA GLN A 242 0.79 -28.41 7.56
C GLN A 242 -0.13 -27.19 7.68
N GLY A 243 0.07 -26.33 8.67
CA GLY A 243 -0.82 -25.24 9.04
C GLY A 243 -1.88 -25.67 10.04
N THR A 244 -3.07 -25.07 9.92
CA THR A 244 -4.24 -25.38 10.75
C THR A 244 -5.39 -25.83 9.86
N SER A 245 -6.14 -26.84 10.27
CA SER A 245 -7.34 -27.31 9.57
C SER A 245 -8.61 -26.60 10.05
N LEU A 246 -9.65 -26.58 9.23
CA LEU A 246 -10.96 -26.02 9.60
C LEU A 246 -11.54 -26.70 10.85
N ALA A 247 -11.34 -28.01 11.02
CA ALA A 247 -11.75 -28.74 12.23
C ALA A 247 -11.02 -28.25 13.48
N GLN A 248 -9.70 -27.98 13.39
CA GLN A 248 -8.94 -27.40 14.48
C GLN A 248 -9.43 -25.99 14.84
N LEU A 249 -9.87 -25.19 13.84
CA LEU A 249 -10.46 -23.88 14.10
C LEU A 249 -11.82 -23.96 14.81
N VAL A 250 -12.65 -24.95 14.48
CA VAL A 250 -13.89 -25.24 15.23
C VAL A 250 -13.55 -25.51 16.70
N ALA A 251 -12.62 -26.43 16.98
CA ALA A 251 -12.21 -26.77 18.34
C ALA A 251 -11.62 -25.57 19.10
N LEU A 252 -10.76 -24.78 18.42
CA LEU A 252 -10.13 -23.59 18.98
C LEU A 252 -11.17 -22.53 19.37
N SER A 253 -12.16 -22.29 18.52
CA SER A 253 -13.25 -21.34 18.80
C SER A 253 -14.09 -21.75 20.01
N ALA A 254 -14.38 -23.05 20.15
CA ALA A 254 -15.09 -23.60 21.29
C ALA A 254 -14.29 -23.45 22.60
N ALA A 255 -12.98 -23.71 22.57
CA ALA A 255 -12.09 -23.51 23.71
C ALA A 255 -12.01 -22.04 24.14
N ALA A 256 -12.12 -21.11 23.19
CA ALA A 256 -12.20 -19.67 23.43
C ALA A 256 -13.58 -19.17 23.90
N ARG A 257 -14.53 -20.08 24.13
CA ARG A 257 -15.92 -19.80 24.53
C ARG A 257 -16.72 -18.99 23.51
N GLU A 258 -16.34 -19.03 22.24
CA GLU A 258 -17.09 -18.46 21.13
C GLU A 258 -17.26 -19.54 20.06
N PRO A 259 -18.12 -20.55 20.29
CA PRO A 259 -18.22 -21.72 19.43
C PRO A 259 -18.66 -21.33 18.02
N MET A 260 -17.92 -21.83 17.03
CA MET A 260 -18.22 -21.65 15.62
C MET A 260 -18.47 -22.99 14.93
N ARG A 261 -19.16 -22.96 13.79
CA ARG A 261 -19.50 -24.12 12.98
C ARG A 261 -18.92 -24.00 11.57
N ALA A 262 -18.40 -25.11 11.07
CA ALA A 262 -17.86 -25.23 9.72
C ALA A 262 -19.01 -25.43 8.72
N MET A 263 -19.08 -24.57 7.71
CA MET A 263 -20.10 -24.60 6.67
C MET A 263 -19.44 -24.56 5.29
N GLN A 264 -20.10 -25.18 4.31
CA GLN A 264 -19.84 -24.96 2.91
C GLN A 264 -20.94 -24.07 2.36
N ARG A 265 -20.56 -22.87 1.97
CA ARG A 265 -21.45 -21.86 1.40
C ARG A 265 -21.83 -22.25 -0.04
N ALA A 266 -23.11 -22.09 -0.38
CA ALA A 266 -23.56 -22.18 -1.77
C ALA A 266 -23.16 -20.92 -2.56
N PRO A 267 -22.63 -21.06 -3.80
CA PRO A 267 -22.29 -19.91 -4.65
C PRO A 267 -23.45 -18.94 -4.85
N GLY A 268 -23.16 -17.63 -4.92
CA GLY A 268 -24.15 -16.57 -5.12
C GLY A 268 -25.04 -16.25 -3.92
N THR A 269 -24.86 -16.91 -2.78
CA THR A 269 -25.58 -16.58 -1.54
C THR A 269 -24.87 -15.50 -0.72
N ALA A 270 -25.58 -14.75 0.12
CA ALA A 270 -24.96 -13.69 0.93
C ALA A 270 -23.89 -14.25 1.89
N TRP A 271 -22.79 -13.53 2.07
CA TRP A 271 -21.75 -13.85 3.05
C TRP A 271 -22.21 -13.62 4.49
N ALA A 272 -21.89 -14.55 5.39
CA ALA A 272 -22.11 -14.39 6.83
C ALA A 272 -20.99 -13.51 7.43
N ILE A 273 -21.35 -12.54 8.26
CA ILE A 273 -20.40 -11.59 8.86
C ILE A 273 -20.72 -11.44 10.36
N PRO A 274 -19.71 -11.52 11.26
CA PRO A 274 -18.34 -11.91 10.96
C PRO A 274 -18.21 -13.42 10.71
N SER A 275 -17.20 -13.83 9.94
CA SER A 275 -16.88 -15.24 9.68
C SER A 275 -15.39 -15.41 9.34
N VAL A 276 -14.87 -16.64 9.41
CA VAL A 276 -13.59 -16.98 8.78
C VAL A 276 -13.90 -17.52 7.38
N VAL A 277 -13.16 -17.03 6.38
CA VAL A 277 -13.25 -17.46 4.99
C VAL A 277 -12.00 -18.24 4.63
N HIS A 278 -12.17 -19.38 3.94
CA HIS A 278 -11.08 -20.14 3.37
C HIS A 278 -10.87 -19.79 1.89
N TRP A 279 -9.70 -19.27 1.55
CA TRP A 279 -9.28 -18.97 0.19
C TRP A 279 -8.83 -20.23 -0.56
N ARG A 280 -8.97 -20.26 -1.89
CA ARG A 280 -8.50 -21.34 -2.77
C ARG A 280 -6.97 -21.51 -2.77
N VAL A 281 -6.24 -20.56 -2.21
CA VAL A 281 -4.79 -20.58 -2.11
C VAL A 281 -4.26 -21.28 -0.84
N ASP A 282 -5.11 -22.05 -0.15
CA ASP A 282 -4.89 -22.70 1.15
C ASP A 282 -4.61 -21.68 2.26
N HIS A 283 -5.52 -20.72 2.46
CA HIS A 283 -5.34 -19.63 3.42
C HIS A 283 -6.66 -19.27 4.12
N PHE A 284 -6.59 -18.82 5.36
CA PHE A 284 -7.75 -18.33 6.10
C PHE A 284 -7.63 -16.83 6.37
N ALA A 285 -8.73 -16.10 6.22
CA ALA A 285 -8.85 -14.71 6.63
C ALA A 285 -10.19 -14.48 7.36
N ALA A 286 -10.26 -13.46 8.19
CA ALA A 286 -11.51 -13.08 8.83
C ALA A 286 -12.28 -12.10 7.95
N LEU A 287 -13.51 -12.41 7.59
CA LEU A 287 -14.45 -11.44 7.05
C LEU A 287 -15.18 -10.75 8.21
N VAL A 288 -14.95 -9.46 8.40
CA VAL A 288 -15.38 -8.73 9.60
C VAL A 288 -16.43 -7.65 9.33
N GLY A 289 -16.61 -7.25 8.07
CA GLY A 289 -17.53 -6.17 7.73
C GLY A 289 -17.94 -6.16 6.26
N VAL A 290 -18.96 -5.37 5.99
CA VAL A 290 -19.35 -4.97 4.63
C VAL A 290 -19.66 -3.48 4.65
N GLU A 291 -19.08 -2.78 3.70
CA GLU A 291 -19.27 -1.36 3.46
C GLU A 291 -20.05 -1.16 2.16
N ARG A 292 -20.64 0.03 2.01
CA ARG A 292 -21.24 0.48 0.74
C ARG A 292 -20.47 1.69 0.25
N GLU A 293 -19.96 1.58 -0.96
CA GLU A 293 -19.37 2.73 -1.65
C GLU A 293 -20.45 3.73 -2.08
N ALA A 294 -20.03 4.94 -2.45
CA ALA A 294 -20.93 5.95 -3.02
C ALA A 294 -21.66 5.46 -4.29
N SER A 295 -21.07 4.51 -5.03
CA SER A 295 -21.69 3.82 -6.17
C SER A 295 -22.83 2.87 -5.78
N GLY A 296 -23.04 2.61 -4.49
CA GLY A 296 -24.00 1.63 -3.97
C GLY A 296 -23.46 0.19 -3.92
N ARG A 297 -22.27 -0.06 -4.47
CA ARG A 297 -21.63 -1.38 -4.48
C ARG A 297 -21.21 -1.81 -3.07
N ARG A 298 -21.37 -3.10 -2.78
CA ARG A 298 -20.89 -3.74 -1.55
C ARG A 298 -19.40 -4.04 -1.65
N VAL A 299 -18.66 -3.64 -0.62
CA VAL A 299 -17.25 -3.94 -0.44
C VAL A 299 -17.09 -4.68 0.88
N TYR A 300 -16.50 -5.85 0.83
CA TYR A 300 -16.27 -6.70 1.99
C TYR A 300 -14.94 -6.33 2.64
N VAL A 301 -14.94 -6.23 3.97
CA VAL A 301 -13.77 -5.89 4.79
C VAL A 301 -13.26 -7.16 5.45
N LEU A 302 -12.05 -7.57 5.10
CA LEU A 302 -11.35 -8.69 5.69
C LEU A 302 -10.22 -8.21 6.60
N ARG A 303 -9.98 -8.93 7.70
CA ARG A 303 -8.78 -8.79 8.54
C ARG A 303 -7.91 -10.01 8.36
N ASP A 304 -6.68 -9.76 7.92
CA ASP A 304 -5.69 -10.81 7.68
C ASP A 304 -4.31 -10.32 8.14
N PRO A 305 -3.84 -10.77 9.32
CA PRO A 305 -2.53 -10.39 9.84
C PRO A 305 -1.37 -10.82 8.94
N THR A 306 -1.55 -11.82 8.07
CA THR A 306 -0.54 -12.27 7.10
C THR A 306 -0.20 -11.17 6.09
N PHE A 307 -1.20 -10.42 5.65
CA PHE A 307 -1.05 -9.32 4.68
C PHE A 307 -0.96 -7.94 5.35
N GLY A 308 -0.83 -7.92 6.68
CA GLY A 308 -0.42 -6.75 7.42
C GLY A 308 -1.48 -5.70 7.72
N ARG A 309 -2.80 -5.95 7.48
CA ARG A 309 -3.99 -5.21 8.01
C ARG A 309 -5.31 -5.55 7.26
N GLU A 310 -6.35 -4.74 7.48
CA GLU A 310 -7.64 -4.81 6.79
C GLU A 310 -7.51 -4.68 5.26
N MET A 311 -8.08 -5.63 4.54
CA MET A 311 -8.24 -5.63 3.10
C MET A 311 -9.69 -5.38 2.73
N ARG A 312 -9.91 -4.68 1.62
CA ARG A 312 -11.24 -4.50 1.04
C ARG A 312 -11.30 -5.19 -0.31
N THR A 313 -12.36 -5.95 -0.56
CA THR A 313 -12.58 -6.66 -1.82
C THR A 313 -14.06 -6.61 -2.24
N THR A 314 -14.35 -6.81 -3.52
CA THR A 314 -15.74 -6.86 -3.99
C THR A 314 -16.31 -8.26 -3.83
N GLU A 315 -17.64 -8.38 -3.88
CA GLU A 315 -18.31 -9.69 -3.89
C GLU A 315 -17.79 -10.58 -5.01
N ARG A 316 -17.68 -10.06 -6.24
CA ARG A 316 -17.18 -10.79 -7.43
C ARG A 316 -15.82 -11.42 -7.16
N TRP A 317 -14.89 -10.66 -6.58
CA TRP A 317 -13.52 -11.13 -6.34
C TRP A 317 -13.44 -12.07 -5.15
N LEU A 318 -14.22 -11.83 -4.10
CA LEU A 318 -14.35 -12.76 -2.98
C LEU A 318 -14.90 -14.12 -3.46
N GLU A 319 -15.88 -14.16 -4.35
CA GLU A 319 -16.37 -15.42 -4.96
C GLU A 319 -15.33 -16.15 -5.82
N ASP A 320 -14.55 -15.41 -6.62
CA ASP A 320 -13.53 -15.98 -7.54
C ASP A 320 -12.30 -16.53 -6.80
N GLU A 321 -12.10 -16.14 -5.55
CA GLU A 321 -10.91 -16.51 -4.77
C GLU A 321 -11.23 -17.39 -3.56
N ALA A 322 -12.43 -17.31 -2.99
CA ALA A 322 -12.84 -18.16 -1.89
C ALA A 322 -13.16 -19.60 -2.34
N SER A 323 -12.81 -20.57 -1.50
CA SER A 323 -13.12 -21.98 -1.72
C SER A 323 -14.59 -22.35 -1.45
N GLY A 324 -15.32 -21.48 -0.74
CA GLY A 324 -16.67 -21.74 -0.25
C GLY A 324 -16.73 -22.33 1.15
N TYR A 325 -15.62 -22.82 1.71
CA TYR A 325 -15.55 -23.19 3.12
C TYR A 325 -15.48 -21.96 4.01
N VAL A 326 -16.32 -21.93 5.04
CA VAL A 326 -16.40 -20.83 6.00
C VAL A 326 -16.59 -21.36 7.41
N LEU A 327 -16.11 -20.61 8.39
CA LEU A 327 -16.39 -20.81 9.80
C LEU A 327 -17.29 -19.66 10.28
N VAL A 328 -18.48 -19.97 10.78
CA VAL A 328 -19.43 -18.96 11.25
C VAL A 328 -19.72 -19.14 12.73
N PRO A 329 -19.95 -18.06 13.52
CA PRO A 329 -20.42 -18.20 14.90
C PRO A 329 -21.65 -19.10 14.95
N ALA A 330 -21.72 -20.02 15.92
CA ALA A 330 -22.78 -21.04 15.96
C ALA A 330 -24.19 -20.41 16.03
N ARG A 331 -24.30 -19.22 16.62
CA ARG A 331 -25.53 -18.42 16.70
C ARG A 331 -25.95 -17.74 15.39
N THR A 332 -25.06 -17.65 14.40
CA THR A 332 -25.34 -16.95 13.15
C THR A 332 -26.29 -17.76 12.30
N ALA A 333 -27.46 -17.18 11.98
CA ALA A 333 -28.38 -17.75 11.00
C ALA A 333 -27.73 -17.75 9.61
N VAL A 334 -27.80 -18.87 8.90
CA VAL A 334 -27.24 -19.04 7.56
C VAL A 334 -28.34 -19.49 6.60
N PRO A 335 -28.22 -19.19 5.29
CA PRO A 335 -29.18 -19.65 4.29
C PRO A 335 -29.33 -21.18 4.30
N PRO A 336 -30.54 -21.73 4.08
CA PRO A 336 -30.76 -23.19 4.03
C PRO A 336 -29.98 -23.92 2.92
N SER A 337 -29.52 -23.18 1.91
CA SER A 337 -28.68 -23.71 0.83
C SER A 337 -27.24 -23.98 1.25
N TRP A 338 -26.82 -23.54 2.44
CA TRP A 338 -25.51 -23.87 2.98
C TRP A 338 -25.52 -25.28 3.58
N ARG A 339 -24.40 -25.98 3.46
CA ARG A 339 -24.24 -27.34 3.94
C ARG A 339 -23.33 -27.35 5.17
N ASP A 340 -23.74 -28.03 6.24
CA ASP A 340 -22.85 -28.31 7.36
C ASP A 340 -21.66 -29.16 6.90
N VAL A 341 -20.46 -28.80 7.34
CA VAL A 341 -19.23 -29.54 7.01
C VAL A 341 -18.89 -30.45 8.20
N PRO A 342 -18.98 -31.79 8.03
CA PRO A 342 -18.65 -32.71 9.11
C PRO A 342 -17.16 -32.68 9.45
N SER A 343 -16.79 -33.10 10.68
CA SER A 343 -15.39 -33.07 11.16
C SER A 343 -14.42 -33.72 10.19
N ALA A 344 -14.75 -34.91 9.66
CA ALA A 344 -13.91 -35.64 8.73
C ALA A 344 -13.60 -34.86 7.43
N GLU A 345 -14.54 -34.03 6.96
CA GLU A 345 -14.30 -33.14 5.82
C GLU A 345 -13.51 -31.89 6.25
N ALA A 346 -13.87 -31.28 7.38
CA ALA A 346 -13.19 -30.10 7.92
C ALA A 346 -11.71 -30.37 8.27
N GLU A 347 -11.33 -31.61 8.55
CA GLU A 347 -9.94 -32.06 8.75
C GLU A 347 -9.10 -32.02 7.46
N THR A 348 -9.74 -31.92 6.29
CA THR A 348 -9.06 -31.86 4.98
C THR A 348 -8.91 -30.44 4.43
N VAL A 349 -9.55 -29.45 5.06
CA VAL A 349 -9.50 -28.05 4.64
C VAL A 349 -8.40 -27.34 5.43
N TRP A 350 -7.25 -27.11 4.81
CA TRP A 350 -6.04 -26.59 5.46
C TRP A 350 -5.73 -25.17 5.05
N GLY A 351 -5.37 -24.34 6.02
CA GLY A 351 -4.84 -23.01 5.79
C GLY A 351 -3.42 -22.87 6.31
N ARG A 352 -2.57 -22.25 5.49
CA ARG A 352 -1.20 -21.89 5.80
C ARG A 352 -1.00 -20.41 5.51
N GLY A 353 -0.29 -19.73 6.39
CA GLY A 353 0.14 -18.39 6.10
C GLY A 353 1.08 -17.86 7.16
N GLU A 354 2.14 -17.21 6.68
CA GLU A 354 3.18 -16.61 7.50
C GLU A 354 2.65 -15.38 8.24
N THR A 355 2.63 -15.45 9.56
CA THR A 355 2.31 -14.31 10.40
C THR A 355 3.59 -13.88 11.10
N SER A 356 4.17 -12.75 10.68
CA SER A 356 5.35 -12.17 11.33
C SER A 356 4.94 -11.09 12.32
N ASP A 357 5.64 -10.99 13.45
CA ASP A 357 5.50 -9.89 14.41
C ASP A 357 6.24 -8.61 13.96
N THR A 358 6.78 -8.60 12.74
CA THR A 358 7.56 -7.47 12.20
C THR A 358 6.70 -6.56 11.35
N ASP A 359 6.70 -5.25 11.65
CA ASP A 359 6.09 -4.24 10.78
C ASP A 359 7.08 -3.94 9.65
N PRO A 360 6.77 -4.33 8.39
CA PRO A 360 7.71 -4.17 7.30
C PRO A 360 7.98 -2.71 6.96
N ASP A 361 7.17 -1.78 7.45
CA ASP A 361 7.27 -0.36 7.18
C ASP A 361 7.93 0.45 8.31
N ALA A 362 8.39 -0.22 9.36
CA ALA A 362 9.10 0.35 10.51
C ALA A 362 10.59 0.66 10.21
N TRP A 363 10.84 1.46 9.17
CA TRP A 363 12.16 1.95 8.76
C TRP A 363 12.19 3.48 8.65
N SER A 364 11.41 4.15 9.50
CA SER A 364 11.39 5.60 9.65
C SER A 364 12.40 6.10 10.69
N ASP A 365 12.53 7.42 10.81
CA ASP A 365 13.36 8.07 11.82
C ASP A 365 12.94 7.66 13.25
N ASP A 366 11.65 7.38 13.45
CA ASP A 366 11.09 6.93 14.74
C ASP A 366 11.46 5.47 15.08
N ASP A 367 11.94 4.69 14.11
CA ASP A 367 12.24 3.26 14.27
C ASP A 367 13.75 2.97 14.47
N GLN A 368 14.57 4.02 14.46
CA GLN A 368 16.02 3.90 14.62
C GLN A 368 16.46 3.67 16.05
N VAL A 369 17.55 2.93 16.21
CA VAL A 369 18.29 2.82 17.48
C VAL A 369 19.68 3.41 17.31
N GLY A 370 20.08 4.25 18.26
CA GLY A 370 21.38 4.92 18.25
C GLY A 370 21.41 6.07 17.26
N THR A 371 20.70 7.16 17.56
CA THR A 371 20.75 8.37 16.73
C THR A 371 22.16 8.95 16.77
N CYS A 372 22.79 9.03 15.61
CA CYS A 372 23.90 9.96 15.43
C CYS A 372 23.29 11.37 15.38
N GLY A 373 23.98 12.37 15.94
CA GLY A 373 23.56 13.78 15.81
C GLY A 373 23.55 14.26 14.36
N ASP A 374 23.41 15.57 14.16
CA ASP A 374 23.32 16.23 12.83
C ASP A 374 24.21 15.57 11.74
N SER A 375 23.59 15.20 10.61
CA SER A 375 24.21 14.61 9.43
C SER A 375 24.72 15.66 8.43
N ARG A 376 24.71 16.96 8.78
CA ARG A 376 25.43 17.99 8.02
C ARG A 376 26.93 17.72 8.02
N ARG A 377 27.56 17.96 6.86
CA ARG A 377 29.01 17.92 6.60
C ARG A 377 29.63 16.52 6.45
N MET A 378 28.97 15.46 6.89
CA MET A 378 29.45 14.07 6.74
C MET A 378 28.28 13.08 6.83
N ALA A 379 28.29 12.08 5.95
CA ALA A 379 27.39 10.94 6.04
C ALA A 379 27.47 10.22 7.40
N ARG A 380 26.31 9.79 7.89
CA ARG A 380 26.10 9.04 9.12
C ARG A 380 25.42 7.71 8.82
N TYR A 381 25.53 6.77 9.76
CA TYR A 381 24.80 5.51 9.69
C TYR A 381 24.03 5.26 11.00
N GLY A 382 22.97 4.48 10.88
CA GLY A 382 22.13 4.02 11.99
C GLY A 382 21.53 2.66 11.66
N LEU A 383 20.81 2.07 12.61
CA LEU A 383 20.15 0.78 12.45
C LEU A 383 18.68 0.87 12.84
N HIS A 384 17.80 0.28 12.03
CA HIS A 384 16.42 -0.01 12.43
C HIS A 384 16.41 -1.34 13.16
N ALA A 385 16.31 -1.32 14.49
CA ALA A 385 16.51 -2.52 15.30
C ALA A 385 15.44 -3.60 15.03
N HIS A 386 14.19 -3.20 14.82
CA HIS A 386 13.09 -4.15 14.55
C HIS A 386 13.25 -4.89 13.23
N LEU A 387 13.87 -4.24 12.24
CA LEU A 387 14.09 -4.81 10.90
C LEU A 387 15.51 -5.35 10.70
N ALA A 388 16.39 -5.19 11.69
CA ALA A 388 17.82 -5.47 11.59
C ALA A 388 18.45 -4.88 10.31
N ALA A 389 18.11 -3.62 10.00
CA ALA A 389 18.43 -3.00 8.71
C ALA A 389 19.31 -1.76 8.84
N LEU A 390 20.29 -1.63 7.93
CA LEU A 390 21.15 -0.46 7.81
C LEU A 390 20.39 0.75 7.27
N ARG A 391 20.72 1.89 7.85
CA ARG A 391 20.40 3.20 7.30
C ARG A 391 21.66 4.04 7.16
N VAL A 392 21.75 4.80 6.07
CA VAL A 392 22.79 5.81 5.86
C VAL A 392 22.12 7.12 5.50
N GLU A 393 22.58 8.24 6.06
CA GLU A 393 22.04 9.56 5.74
C GLU A 393 23.12 10.64 5.65
N ASP A 394 22.91 11.63 4.80
CA ASP A 394 23.77 12.81 4.65
C ASP A 394 22.90 14.05 4.35
N THR A 395 23.33 15.21 4.83
CA THR A 395 22.72 16.50 4.54
C THR A 395 23.74 17.41 3.84
N PRO A 396 23.95 17.24 2.52
CA PRO A 396 24.99 17.95 1.76
C PRO A 396 24.72 19.45 1.56
N ALA A 397 23.46 19.88 1.58
CA ALA A 397 23.08 21.28 1.39
C ALA A 397 22.03 21.69 2.43
N TRP A 398 22.18 22.88 3.01
CA TRP A 398 21.21 23.42 3.95
C TRP A 398 21.17 24.94 3.92
N LEU A 399 20.01 25.49 4.19
CA LEU A 399 19.74 26.92 4.34
C LEU A 399 18.82 27.12 5.55
N ASN A 400 19.26 27.97 6.48
CA ASN A 400 18.45 28.41 7.61
C ASN A 400 17.95 29.84 7.34
N PRO A 401 16.72 30.02 6.85
CA PRO A 401 16.18 31.34 6.58
C PRO A 401 15.89 32.09 7.89
N SER A 402 15.81 33.41 7.83
CA SER A 402 15.42 34.23 9.00
C SER A 402 13.95 34.03 9.40
N PHE A 403 13.11 33.61 8.46
CA PHE A 403 11.69 33.30 8.65
C PHE A 403 11.35 32.03 7.88
N GLY A 404 10.48 31.19 8.45
CA GLY A 404 10.03 29.96 7.83
C GLY A 404 10.86 28.72 8.16
N PRO A 405 10.41 27.55 7.65
CA PRO A 405 11.07 26.28 7.93
C PRO A 405 12.48 26.25 7.32
N ALA A 406 13.40 25.56 7.99
CA ALA A 406 14.72 25.29 7.44
C ALA A 406 14.61 24.47 6.14
N VAL A 407 15.52 24.74 5.20
CA VAL A 407 15.59 24.04 3.91
C VAL A 407 16.89 23.23 3.91
N ASP A 408 16.82 21.98 4.33
CA ASP A 408 17.90 20.99 4.24
C ASP A 408 17.63 20.04 3.07
N LEU A 409 18.62 19.73 2.23
CA LEU A 409 18.54 18.57 1.34
C LEU A 409 19.14 17.39 2.09
N ARG A 410 18.28 16.53 2.64
CA ARG A 410 18.68 15.30 3.32
C ARG A 410 18.45 14.11 2.41
N ILE A 411 19.49 13.34 2.18
CA ILE A 411 19.50 12.14 1.34
C ILE A 411 19.69 10.92 2.25
N VAL A 412 18.85 9.90 2.08
CA VAL A 412 18.81 8.74 2.98
C VAL A 412 18.77 7.44 2.18
N TYR A 413 19.65 6.51 2.51
CA TYR A 413 19.56 5.12 2.09
C TYR A 413 18.94 4.28 3.19
N ASN A 414 17.92 3.50 2.84
CA ASN A 414 17.27 2.56 3.75
C ASN A 414 17.36 1.14 3.20
N GLN A 415 18.18 0.28 3.82
CA GLN A 415 18.31 -1.10 3.36
C GLN A 415 16.96 -1.83 3.29
N ALA A 416 16.08 -1.56 4.26
CA ALA A 416 14.76 -2.17 4.37
C ALA A 416 13.68 -1.51 3.49
N ASP A 417 14.02 -0.51 2.67
CA ASP A 417 13.06 0.10 1.76
C ASP A 417 12.67 -0.89 0.65
N TRP A 418 11.45 -1.37 0.80
CA TRP A 418 10.79 -2.27 -0.11
C TRP A 418 9.56 -1.61 -0.74
N SER A 419 9.29 -0.31 -0.55
CA SER A 419 8.06 0.31 -1.04
C SER A 419 8.26 0.98 -2.39
N GLN A 420 9.49 1.38 -2.73
CA GLN A 420 9.81 1.98 -4.02
C GLN A 420 9.53 1.05 -5.22
N PRO A 421 9.18 1.63 -6.39
CA PRO A 421 9.24 0.91 -7.66
C PRO A 421 10.68 0.51 -8.00
N GLN A 422 10.87 -0.48 -8.89
CA GLN A 422 12.21 -0.86 -9.34
C GLN A 422 12.89 0.23 -10.17
N THR A 423 12.10 0.91 -11.00
CA THR A 423 12.57 1.95 -11.91
C THR A 423 11.75 3.22 -11.70
N PRO A 424 12.01 3.99 -10.64
CA PRO A 424 11.30 5.25 -10.40
C PRO A 424 11.45 6.22 -11.60
N LYS A 425 10.33 6.77 -12.08
CA LYS A 425 10.26 7.80 -13.14
C LYS A 425 10.17 9.23 -12.58
N TYR A 426 10.37 9.38 -11.29
CA TYR A 426 10.47 10.65 -10.58
C TYR A 426 11.91 10.87 -10.12
N THR A 427 12.28 12.11 -9.78
CA THR A 427 13.60 12.45 -9.22
C THR A 427 13.96 11.52 -8.08
N ASN A 428 15.12 10.85 -8.16
CA ASN A 428 15.60 9.89 -7.16
C ASN A 428 17.13 9.78 -7.20
N PHE A 429 17.70 9.10 -6.21
CA PHE A 429 19.15 8.85 -6.10
C PHE A 429 19.51 7.37 -6.29
N GLY A 430 18.63 6.59 -6.92
CA GLY A 430 18.73 5.15 -7.08
C GLY A 430 17.86 4.35 -6.11
N GLY A 431 17.79 3.04 -6.32
CA GLY A 431 16.95 2.16 -5.51
C GLY A 431 17.30 2.21 -4.03
N ARG A 432 16.28 2.32 -3.17
CA ARG A 432 16.36 2.45 -1.70
C ARG A 432 16.96 3.75 -1.19
N TRP A 433 17.28 4.68 -2.08
CA TRP A 433 17.60 6.04 -1.69
C TRP A 433 16.34 6.92 -1.76
N THR A 434 16.13 7.72 -0.73
CA THR A 434 15.09 8.75 -0.65
C THR A 434 15.73 10.09 -0.33
N PHE A 435 14.97 11.16 -0.46
CA PHE A 435 15.37 12.48 -0.03
C PHE A 435 14.15 13.26 0.46
N ASN A 436 14.36 14.19 1.38
CA ASN A 436 13.28 14.85 2.13
C ASN A 436 12.38 15.81 1.31
N PHE A 437 12.76 16.13 0.07
CA PHE A 437 11.88 16.86 -0.87
C PHE A 437 11.17 15.94 -1.87
N GLY A 438 11.55 14.66 -1.92
CA GLY A 438 10.91 13.63 -2.73
C GLY A 438 9.73 12.95 -2.04
N SER A 439 9.31 13.47 -0.88
CA SER A 439 8.16 12.97 -0.14
C SER A 439 6.92 12.92 -1.02
N ALA A 440 6.22 11.79 -0.98
CA ALA A 440 5.04 11.57 -1.78
C ALA A 440 3.98 10.80 -1.00
N LEU A 441 2.73 11.11 -1.30
CA LEU A 441 1.62 10.23 -1.01
C LEU A 441 1.43 9.32 -2.21
N THR A 442 1.15 8.05 -1.96
CA THR A 442 0.83 7.07 -3.00
C THR A 442 -0.36 6.24 -2.56
N GLY A 443 -1.18 5.77 -3.49
CA GLY A 443 -2.19 4.77 -3.16
C GLY A 443 -3.47 4.94 -3.94
N THR A 444 -4.56 4.56 -3.30
CA THR A 444 -5.90 4.54 -3.87
C THR A 444 -6.78 5.55 -3.14
N ARG A 445 -8.01 5.75 -3.59
CA ARG A 445 -8.94 6.66 -2.93
C ARG A 445 -9.28 6.22 -1.50
N GLU A 446 -9.23 4.92 -1.22
CA GLU A 446 -9.62 4.28 0.04
C GLU A 446 -8.45 4.17 1.03
N MET A 447 -7.22 4.12 0.53
CA MET A 447 -6.02 4.02 1.35
C MET A 447 -4.89 4.81 0.71
N ILE A 448 -4.43 5.82 1.44
CA ILE A 448 -3.29 6.65 1.05
C ILE A 448 -2.12 6.28 1.94
N ALA A 449 -1.01 5.91 1.32
CA ALA A 449 0.26 5.66 1.95
C ALA A 449 1.17 6.89 1.82
N TYR A 450 1.66 7.40 2.94
CA TYR A 450 2.68 8.43 3.00
C TYR A 450 4.06 7.79 3.16
N ALA A 451 4.96 8.06 2.23
CA ALA A 451 6.37 7.70 2.35
C ALA A 451 7.12 8.83 3.06
N TYR A 452 7.67 8.57 4.24
CA TYR A 452 8.23 9.59 5.12
C TYR A 452 9.55 10.17 4.62
N ASN A 453 9.80 11.43 4.98
CA ASN A 453 11.09 12.11 4.86
C ASN A 453 12.10 11.50 5.83
N GLY A 454 12.89 10.54 5.33
CA GLY A 454 13.76 9.69 6.13
C GLY A 454 13.54 8.21 5.82
N GLY A 455 12.36 7.83 5.35
CA GLY A 455 11.97 6.45 5.14
C GLY A 455 10.80 6.04 6.04
N GLY A 456 10.27 4.85 5.81
CA GLY A 456 9.06 4.33 6.40
C GLY A 456 7.84 4.64 5.55
N THR A 457 6.79 3.84 5.72
CA THR A 457 5.49 4.07 5.08
C THR A 457 4.40 4.11 6.14
N ARG A 458 3.58 5.16 6.14
CA ARG A 458 2.40 5.26 6.99
C ARG A 458 1.14 5.22 6.16
N ARG A 459 0.15 4.46 6.61
CA ARG A 459 -1.09 4.25 5.85
C ARG A 459 -2.25 4.93 6.56
N PHE A 460 -2.94 5.79 5.83
CA PHE A 460 -4.11 6.55 6.23
C PHE A 460 -5.34 5.94 5.55
N PRO A 461 -6.08 5.03 6.22
CA PRO A 461 -7.34 4.53 5.68
C PRO A 461 -8.42 5.62 5.70
N ARG A 462 -9.15 5.79 4.60
CA ARG A 462 -10.29 6.71 4.59
C ARG A 462 -11.50 6.06 5.27
N ALA A 463 -11.94 6.63 6.39
CA ALA A 463 -13.20 6.24 7.03
C ALA A 463 -14.40 6.75 6.21
N VAL A 464 -15.51 6.00 6.20
CA VAL A 464 -16.75 6.36 5.48
C VAL A 464 -17.41 7.62 6.05
N THR A 465 -17.27 7.85 7.36
CA THR A 465 -17.53 9.16 7.96
C THR A 465 -16.31 10.04 7.68
N ALA A 466 -16.48 11.15 6.97
CA ALA A 466 -15.45 12.07 6.46
C ALA A 466 -14.46 12.69 7.47
N LEU A 467 -14.28 12.07 8.64
CA LEU A 467 -13.20 12.33 9.59
C LEU A 467 -11.99 11.48 9.18
N PHE A 468 -10.96 12.17 8.74
CA PHE A 468 -9.71 11.59 8.32
C PHE A 468 -9.03 10.76 9.43
N SER A 469 -8.33 9.68 9.04
CA SER A 469 -7.58 8.84 9.98
C SER A 469 -6.40 9.59 10.58
N ILE A 470 -6.27 9.48 11.90
CA ILE A 470 -5.08 9.91 12.64
C ILE A 470 -4.12 8.73 12.70
N ASP A 471 -2.85 8.94 12.36
CA ASP A 471 -1.81 7.95 12.61
C ASP A 471 -1.55 7.87 14.12
N ALA A 472 -1.76 6.70 14.71
CA ALA A 472 -1.67 6.53 16.16
C ALA A 472 -0.25 6.70 16.71
N ARG A 473 0.80 6.53 15.88
CA ARG A 473 2.19 6.66 16.31
C ARG A 473 2.65 8.11 16.40
N SER A 474 2.45 8.93 15.35
CA SER A 474 2.86 10.34 15.43
C SER A 474 1.76 11.31 15.86
N GLY A 475 0.50 10.95 15.67
CA GLY A 475 -0.62 11.88 15.73
C GLY A 475 -0.83 12.69 14.44
N ASP A 476 -0.23 12.29 13.32
CA ASP A 476 -0.41 12.96 12.03
C ASP A 476 -1.80 12.71 11.47
N ARG A 477 -2.35 13.70 10.77
CA ARG A 477 -3.69 13.64 10.17
C ARG A 477 -3.64 14.10 8.72
N LEU A 478 -4.07 13.25 7.81
CA LEU A 478 -4.14 13.56 6.38
C LEU A 478 -5.51 14.12 6.03
N GLU A 479 -5.63 15.26 5.36
CA GLU A 479 -6.91 15.91 5.02
C GLU A 479 -6.98 16.30 3.53
N ASP A 480 -8.19 16.39 2.99
CA ASP A 480 -8.42 17.04 1.69
C ASP A 480 -8.21 18.56 1.80
N VAL A 481 -7.67 19.18 0.75
CA VAL A 481 -7.44 20.63 0.73
C VAL A 481 -8.72 21.37 0.28
N PRO A 482 -9.28 22.29 1.09
CA PRO A 482 -10.45 23.07 0.70
C PRO A 482 -10.20 23.89 -0.58
N GLY A 483 -11.10 23.77 -1.56
CA GLY A 483 -11.02 24.50 -2.84
C GLY A 483 -10.02 23.93 -3.86
N TYR A 484 -9.27 22.88 -3.50
CA TYR A 484 -8.38 22.17 -4.42
C TYR A 484 -8.80 20.69 -4.44
N PRO A 485 -9.75 20.31 -5.31
CA PRO A 485 -10.14 18.92 -5.44
C PRO A 485 -8.90 18.06 -5.70
N ASP A 486 -8.79 16.97 -4.95
CA ASP A 486 -7.73 15.97 -5.01
C ASP A 486 -6.38 16.32 -4.35
N ASP A 487 -6.06 17.58 -4.05
CA ASP A 487 -4.88 17.91 -3.24
C ASP A 487 -5.05 17.42 -1.79
N GLN A 488 -3.94 17.07 -1.15
CA GLN A 488 -3.92 16.56 0.22
C GLN A 488 -3.04 17.43 1.11
N ILE A 489 -3.39 17.55 2.39
CA ILE A 489 -2.57 18.20 3.42
C ILE A 489 -2.35 17.25 4.59
N LEU A 490 -1.10 16.97 4.90
CA LEU A 490 -0.71 16.23 6.10
C LEU A 490 -0.44 17.24 7.22
N ARG A 491 -1.23 17.17 8.29
CA ARG A 491 -1.02 17.98 9.50
C ARG A 491 -0.25 17.16 10.53
N HIS A 492 0.81 17.75 11.04
CA HIS A 492 1.65 17.15 12.06
C HIS A 492 1.18 17.58 13.45
N ARG A 493 1.53 16.77 14.46
CA ARG A 493 1.14 17.02 15.86
C ARG A 493 1.68 18.34 16.43
N ASP A 494 2.79 18.84 15.91
CA ASP A 494 3.43 20.09 16.34
C ASP A 494 2.77 21.35 15.74
N GLY A 495 1.76 21.19 14.88
CA GLY A 495 1.06 22.28 14.20
C GLY A 495 1.63 22.64 12.83
N SER A 496 2.75 22.05 12.41
CA SER A 496 3.27 22.17 11.05
C SER A 496 2.42 21.36 10.06
N SER A 497 2.60 21.60 8.76
CA SER A 497 1.88 20.86 7.72
C SER A 497 2.64 20.76 6.41
N ASP A 498 2.43 19.65 5.70
CA ASP A 498 2.96 19.37 4.37
C ASP A 498 1.79 19.26 3.37
N ARG A 499 1.79 20.08 2.32
CA ARG A 499 0.79 20.03 1.24
C ARG A 499 1.32 19.24 0.04
N PHE A 500 0.49 18.34 -0.45
CA PHE A 500 0.77 17.48 -1.58
C PHE A 500 -0.19 17.76 -2.73
N ARG A 501 0.35 17.86 -3.94
CA ARG A 501 -0.40 18.10 -5.16
C ARG A 501 -0.54 16.84 -5.99
N LEU A 502 -1.75 16.59 -6.47
CA LEU A 502 -1.98 15.56 -7.48
C LEU A 502 -1.45 16.06 -8.83
N LEU A 503 -0.56 15.30 -9.48
CA LEU A 503 -0.13 15.62 -10.85
C LEU A 503 -0.91 14.82 -11.89
N GLU A 504 -0.95 13.50 -11.75
CA GLU A 504 -1.65 12.60 -12.67
C GLU A 504 -2.40 11.52 -11.88
N PRO A 505 -3.73 11.34 -12.08
CA PRO A 505 -4.46 10.22 -11.51
C PRO A 505 -4.09 8.91 -12.22
N GLY A 506 -4.05 7.80 -11.49
CA GLY A 506 -3.73 6.48 -12.03
C GLY A 506 -4.42 5.34 -11.29
N PHE A 507 -4.09 4.11 -11.66
CA PHE A 507 -4.46 2.93 -10.87
C PHE A 507 -3.79 2.98 -9.49
N VAL A 508 -2.57 3.52 -9.44
CA VAL A 508 -1.93 4.01 -8.24
C VAL A 508 -1.71 5.49 -8.41
N THR A 509 -2.39 6.28 -7.59
CA THR A 509 -2.27 7.74 -7.62
C THR A 509 -1.05 8.19 -6.82
N ARG A 510 -0.35 9.23 -7.30
CA ARG A 510 0.78 9.85 -6.62
C ARG A 510 0.56 11.34 -6.42
N TRP A 511 0.75 11.81 -5.20
CA TRP A 511 0.78 13.23 -4.86
C TRP A 511 2.18 13.62 -4.40
N TYR A 512 2.68 14.74 -4.92
CA TYR A 512 4.03 15.20 -4.64
C TYR A 512 4.01 16.40 -3.69
N LEU A 513 4.97 16.45 -2.77
CA LEU A 513 5.13 17.57 -1.85
C LEU A 513 5.37 18.87 -2.63
N VAL A 514 4.54 19.88 -2.38
CA VAL A 514 4.65 21.21 -3.02
C VAL A 514 4.85 22.34 -2.01
N GLU A 515 4.52 22.13 -0.74
CA GLU A 515 4.66 23.16 0.29
C GLU A 515 4.85 22.53 1.67
N ARG A 516 5.73 23.11 2.48
CA ARG A 516 5.84 22.86 3.92
C ARG A 516 5.55 24.15 4.67
N ARG A 517 4.76 24.07 5.74
CA ARG A 517 4.47 25.19 6.65
C ARG A 517 4.90 24.87 8.08
N ASP A 518 5.52 25.85 8.73
CA ASP A 518 5.79 25.79 10.16
C ASP A 518 4.50 26.07 10.99
N PRO A 519 4.52 25.85 12.32
CA PRO A 519 3.35 26.12 13.17
C PRO A 519 2.92 27.60 13.23
N GLN A 520 3.78 28.52 12.79
CA GLN A 520 3.48 29.96 12.70
C GLN A 520 2.86 30.33 11.34
N GLY A 521 2.75 29.38 10.41
CA GLY A 521 2.14 29.55 9.10
C GLY A 521 3.09 30.02 7.99
N ASN A 522 4.39 30.19 8.29
CA ASN A 522 5.38 30.52 7.27
C ASN A 522 5.62 29.31 6.37
N ALA A 523 5.84 29.52 5.08
CA ALA A 523 5.89 28.44 4.09
C ALA A 523 7.24 28.37 3.36
N ALA A 524 7.69 27.15 3.08
CA ALA A 524 8.65 26.86 2.02
C ALA A 524 7.91 26.13 0.88
N THR A 525 7.99 26.67 -0.34
CA THR A 525 7.30 26.14 -1.51
C THR A 525 8.31 25.44 -2.43
N LEU A 526 7.95 24.25 -2.89
CA LEU A 526 8.72 23.43 -3.81
C LEU A 526 8.11 23.58 -5.21
N SER A 527 8.90 24.11 -6.14
CA SER A 527 8.50 24.17 -7.54
C SER A 527 9.11 23.00 -8.28
N THR A 528 8.28 22.08 -8.76
CA THR A 528 8.71 20.99 -9.64
C THR A 528 8.58 21.45 -11.09
N THR A 529 9.59 21.14 -11.90
CA THR A 529 9.48 21.26 -13.36
C THR A 529 9.24 19.85 -13.90
N PRO A 530 8.25 19.63 -14.78
CA PRO A 530 8.17 18.38 -15.52
C PRO A 530 9.47 18.23 -16.30
N THR A 531 10.33 17.31 -15.89
CA THR A 531 11.52 17.00 -16.69
C THR A 531 11.06 16.30 -17.95
N ALA A 532 11.35 16.91 -19.11
CA ALA A 532 11.45 16.18 -20.36
C ALA A 532 12.59 15.16 -20.19
N VAL A 533 12.24 13.94 -19.74
CA VAL A 533 13.17 12.81 -19.72
C VAL A 533 13.40 12.32 -21.13
#